data_AF-A0AAD8WTA4-F1
#
_entry.id   AF-A0AAD8WTA4-F1
#
_cell.length_a   1.000
_cell.length_b   1.000
_cell.length_c   1.000
_cell.angle_alpha   90.00
_cell.angle_beta   90.00
_cell.angle_gamma   90.00
#
_symmetry.space_group_name_H-M   'P 1'
#
loop_
_entity.id
_entity.type
_entity.pdbx_description
1 polymer ?
#
loop_
_entity_poly.entity_id
_entity_poly.type
_entity_poly.pdbx_seq_one_letter_code
_entity_poly.pdbx_strand_id
1 'polypeptide(L)'
;MWGPRARAPLPCLWASPEAVAVGVSIGINYGKIADNLPSPSRVSWLVQPMQVAKVKLYNADHSILTVFHGSSLELIIGNGNEKLSAMIDMSTAHAWVQDHVLPYLSCTDTRITYITAGN
;
A
#
# COMPACT_ATOMS: atom_id res chain seq x y z
N MET A 1 9.47 10.88 -45.56
CA MET A 1 10.16 11.36 -44.35
C MET A 1 9.44 10.74 -43.14
N TRP A 2 9.86 9.55 -42.70
CA TRP A 2 9.27 8.90 -41.52
C TRP A 2 10.10 9.32 -40.30
N GLY A 3 9.50 10.10 -39.40
CA GLY A 3 10.11 10.45 -38.11
C GLY A 3 10.15 9.24 -37.16
N PRO A 4 11.02 9.26 -36.13
CA PRO A 4 11.14 8.18 -35.18
C PRO A 4 9.82 7.99 -34.41
N ARG A 5 9.30 6.76 -34.42
CA ARG A 5 8.15 6.38 -33.58
C ARG A 5 8.58 6.50 -32.12
N ALA A 6 7.89 7.36 -31.36
CA ALA A 6 8.02 7.40 -29.92
C ALA A 6 7.75 5.99 -29.35
N ARG A 7 8.63 5.50 -28.48
CA ARG A 7 8.39 4.24 -27.75
C ARG A 7 7.17 4.46 -26.85
N ALA A 8 6.12 3.68 -27.07
CA ALA A 8 5.02 3.58 -26.11
C ALA A 8 5.59 3.11 -24.75
N PRO A 9 5.08 3.61 -23.62
CA PRO A 9 5.46 3.09 -22.31
C PRO A 9 5.13 1.59 -22.25
N LEU A 10 6.05 0.81 -21.69
CA LEU A 10 5.89 -0.63 -21.53
C LEU A 10 4.60 -0.91 -20.73
N PRO A 11 3.69 -1.79 -21.20
CA PRO A 11 2.54 -2.16 -20.42
C PRO A 11 3.01 -2.85 -19.15
N CYS A 12 2.49 -2.40 -18.01
CA CYS A 12 2.76 -2.98 -16.70
C CYS A 12 2.30 -4.44 -16.75
N LEU A 13 3.27 -5.36 -16.82
CA LEU A 13 3.03 -6.80 -16.82
C LEU A 13 2.30 -7.10 -15.52
N TRP A 14 1.02 -7.45 -15.61
CA TRP A 14 0.27 -8.05 -14.52
C TRP A 14 1.10 -9.23 -14.01
N ALA A 15 1.47 -9.20 -12.73
CA ALA A 15 2.22 -10.28 -12.11
C ALA A 15 1.46 -11.60 -12.36
N SER A 16 2.20 -12.64 -12.73
CA SER A 16 1.65 -13.99 -12.83
C SER A 16 1.06 -14.39 -11.47
N PRO A 17 -0.02 -15.18 -11.41
CA PRO A 17 -0.57 -15.63 -10.14
C PRO A 17 0.49 -16.49 -9.44
N GLU A 18 1.15 -15.92 -8.42
CA GLU A 18 1.92 -16.70 -7.46
C GLU A 18 0.94 -17.62 -6.73
N ALA A 19 1.34 -18.88 -6.54
CA ALA A 19 0.52 -19.86 -5.83
C ALA A 19 0.24 -19.32 -4.42
N VAL A 20 -1.03 -19.03 -4.13
CA VAL A 20 -1.47 -18.70 -2.77
C VAL A 20 -1.29 -19.97 -1.94
N ALA A 21 -0.27 -19.99 -1.07
CA ALA A 21 -0.13 -21.05 -0.11
C ALA A 21 -1.39 -21.11 0.75
N VAL A 22 -2.13 -22.23 0.67
CA VAL A 22 -3.32 -22.49 1.49
C VAL A 22 -2.82 -22.80 2.90
N GLY A 23 -2.59 -21.74 3.67
CA GLY A 23 -2.19 -21.76 5.07
C GLY A 23 -2.88 -20.61 5.83
N VAL A 24 -2.84 -20.65 7.17
CA VAL A 24 -3.34 -19.55 8.00
C VAL A 24 -2.52 -18.30 7.69
N SER A 25 -3.17 -17.30 7.09
CA SER A 25 -2.57 -16.00 6.78
C SER A 25 -2.49 -15.15 8.05
N ILE A 26 -1.28 -14.85 8.51
CA ILE A 26 -1.05 -13.98 9.69
C ILE A 26 -0.84 -12.55 9.22
N GLY A 27 -1.47 -11.60 9.92
CA GLY A 27 -1.28 -10.17 9.73
C GLY A 27 -0.80 -9.48 11.01
N ILE A 28 -0.12 -8.35 10.85
CA ILE A 28 0.37 -7.52 11.95
C ILE A 28 -0.11 -6.07 11.82
N ASN A 29 -0.21 -5.36 12.95
CA ASN A 29 -0.47 -3.92 12.97
C ASN A 29 0.88 -3.17 13.09
N TYR A 30 1.12 -2.19 12.22
CA TYR A 30 2.30 -1.33 12.30
C TYR A 30 1.93 0.02 12.94
N GLY A 31 1.99 0.06 14.27
CA GLY A 31 1.79 1.29 15.06
C GLY A 31 3.01 2.22 15.03
N LYS A 32 2.77 3.53 14.95
CA LYS A 32 3.82 4.57 14.89
C LYS A 32 3.87 5.55 16.07
N ILE A 33 3.05 5.32 17.10
CA ILE A 33 3.03 6.18 18.30
C ILE A 33 4.00 5.61 19.33
N ALA A 34 5.27 6.00 19.23
CA ALA A 34 6.35 5.70 20.17
C ALA A 34 7.58 6.58 19.84
N ASP A 35 8.58 6.58 20.72
CA ASP A 35 9.76 7.46 20.65
C ASP A 35 11.06 6.74 20.22
N ASN A 36 11.01 5.41 20.04
CA ASN A 36 12.18 4.58 19.81
C ASN A 36 11.99 3.53 18.68
N LEU A 37 11.04 3.77 17.77
CA LEU A 37 10.72 2.82 16.71
C LEU A 37 11.85 2.76 15.65
N PRO A 38 12.09 1.57 15.05
CA PRO A 38 12.95 1.46 13.88
C PRO A 38 12.40 2.30 12.71
N SER A 39 13.29 2.71 11.80
CA SER A 39 12.86 3.40 10.57
C SER A 39 11.96 2.49 9.71
N PRO A 40 11.04 3.04 8.88
CA PRO A 40 10.17 2.24 8.03
C PRO A 40 10.92 1.24 7.14
N SER A 41 12.07 1.63 6.57
CA SER A 41 12.92 0.72 5.78
C SER A 41 13.51 -0.42 6.60
N ARG A 42 13.81 -0.18 7.88
CA ARG A 42 14.27 -1.25 8.78
C ARG A 42 13.12 -2.18 9.16
N VAL A 43 11.92 -1.64 9.36
CA VAL A 43 10.71 -2.44 9.60
C VAL A 43 10.41 -3.32 8.38
N SER A 44 10.44 -2.80 7.16
CA SER A 44 10.16 -3.61 5.96
C SER A 44 11.13 -4.80 5.83
N TRP A 45 12.40 -4.61 6.21
CA TRP A 45 13.39 -5.68 6.33
C TRP A 45 13.08 -6.69 7.45
N LEU A 46 12.72 -6.22 8.64
CA LEU A 46 12.43 -7.07 9.81
C LEU A 46 11.21 -7.97 9.58
N VAL A 47 10.23 -7.50 8.81
CA VAL A 47 8.96 -8.19 8.60
C VAL A 47 9.09 -9.35 7.61
N GLN A 48 10.04 -9.32 6.66
CA GLN A 48 10.24 -10.38 5.66
C GLN A 48 10.38 -11.80 6.26
N PRO A 49 11.26 -12.05 7.24
CA PRO A 49 11.42 -13.40 7.79
C PRO A 49 10.26 -13.88 8.68
N MET A 50 9.31 -13.01 9.04
CA MET A 50 8.24 -13.32 10.00
C MET A 50 7.09 -14.14 9.39
N GLN A 51 7.13 -14.45 8.09
CA GLN A 51 6.07 -15.18 7.38
C GLN A 51 4.67 -14.55 7.54
N VAL A 52 4.62 -13.23 7.67
CA VAL A 52 3.35 -12.49 7.67
C VAL A 52 2.92 -12.21 6.25
N ALA A 53 1.61 -12.22 6.02
CA ALA A 53 1.01 -11.94 4.72
C ALA A 53 0.47 -10.52 4.64
N LYS A 54 0.08 -9.92 5.78
CA LYS A 54 -0.63 -8.64 5.82
C LYS A 54 -0.03 -7.68 6.84
N VAL A 55 0.01 -6.39 6.48
CA VAL A 55 0.37 -5.31 7.39
C VAL A 55 -0.73 -4.26 7.37
N LYS A 56 -1.29 -3.97 8.55
CA LYS A 56 -2.21 -2.84 8.73
C LYS A 56 -1.45 -1.59 9.13
N LEU A 57 -1.64 -0.53 8.35
CA LEU A 57 -1.24 0.84 8.64
C LEU A 57 -2.46 1.63 9.14
N TYR A 58 -2.25 2.54 10.07
CA TYR A 58 -3.32 3.38 10.63
C TYR A 58 -3.57 4.68 9.83
N ASN A 59 -2.73 4.94 8.83
CA ASN A 59 -2.89 6.03 7.87
C ASN A 59 -2.34 5.60 6.50
N ALA A 60 -2.57 6.41 5.47
CA ALA A 60 -2.02 6.20 4.13
C ALA A 60 -0.75 7.05 3.89
N ASP A 61 0.25 6.91 4.75
CA ASP A 61 1.52 7.64 4.66
C ASP A 61 2.37 7.10 3.49
N HIS A 62 2.58 7.95 2.49
CA HIS A 62 3.30 7.57 1.26
C HIS A 62 4.74 7.12 1.53
N SER A 63 5.39 7.70 2.54
CA SER A 63 6.76 7.32 2.90
C SER A 63 6.84 5.87 3.38
N ILE A 64 5.77 5.36 3.99
CA ILE A 64 5.68 3.96 4.42
C ILE A 64 5.26 3.07 3.25
N LEU A 65 4.28 3.49 2.46
CA LEU A 65 3.80 2.70 1.33
C LEU A 65 4.90 2.38 0.32
N THR A 66 5.81 3.34 0.09
CA THR A 66 6.96 3.14 -0.79
C THR A 66 8.00 2.16 -0.23
N VAL A 67 8.16 2.02 1.10
CA VAL A 67 9.14 1.04 1.64
C VAL A 67 8.70 -0.42 1.48
N PHE A 68 7.41 -0.64 1.20
CA PHE A 68 6.83 -1.96 0.92
C PHE A 68 6.70 -2.26 -0.57
N HIS A 69 7.18 -1.38 -1.44
CA HIS A 69 7.23 -1.62 -2.88
C HIS A 69 8.05 -2.86 -3.21
N GLY A 70 7.52 -3.76 -4.04
CA GLY A 70 8.19 -5.00 -4.42
C GLY A 70 8.02 -6.14 -3.41
N SER A 71 7.39 -5.88 -2.27
CA SER A 71 7.15 -6.93 -1.26
C SER A 71 5.90 -7.75 -1.60
N SER A 72 5.87 -9.01 -1.16
CA SER A 72 4.68 -9.87 -1.22
C SER A 72 3.62 -9.52 -0.18
N LEU A 73 3.86 -8.50 0.66
CA LEU A 73 2.95 -8.10 1.72
C LEU A 73 1.73 -7.37 1.17
N GLU A 74 0.56 -7.79 1.61
CA GLU A 74 -0.67 -7.03 1.43
C GLU A 74 -0.77 -5.93 2.49
N LEU A 75 -1.17 -4.74 2.05
CA LEU A 75 -1.31 -3.56 2.90
C LEU A 75 -2.79 -3.26 3.12
N ILE A 76 -3.15 -3.07 4.39
CA ILE A 76 -4.41 -2.49 4.82
C ILE A 76 -4.11 -1.06 5.24
N ILE A 77 -4.76 -0.09 4.59
CA ILE A 77 -4.63 1.33 4.94
C ILE A 77 -5.98 1.89 5.38
N GLY A 78 -6.01 3.14 5.81
CA GLY A 78 -7.25 3.82 6.12
C GLY A 78 -7.01 5.20 6.69
N ASN A 79 -8.08 5.77 7.22
CA ASN A 79 -8.03 7.00 7.98
C ASN A 79 -8.41 6.76 9.43
N GLY A 80 -7.84 7.55 10.33
CA GLY A 80 -8.32 7.66 11.70
C GLY A 80 -9.71 8.29 11.77
N ASN A 81 -10.39 8.08 12.90
CA ASN A 81 -11.76 8.54 13.14
C ASN A 81 -11.91 10.06 12.94
N GLU A 82 -10.85 10.83 13.18
CA GLU A 82 -10.80 12.28 13.03
C GLU A 82 -10.99 12.80 11.61
N LYS A 83 -10.81 11.96 10.58
CA LYS A 83 -11.00 12.35 9.17
C LYS A 83 -12.35 11.94 8.60
N LEU A 84 -13.13 11.12 9.30
CA LEU A 84 -14.35 10.53 8.74
C LEU A 84 -15.44 11.57 8.45
N SER A 85 -15.56 12.61 9.27
CA SER A 85 -16.56 13.66 9.06
C SER A 85 -16.35 14.40 7.74
N ALA A 86 -15.09 14.61 7.33
CA ALA A 86 -14.74 15.21 6.06
C ALA A 86 -15.03 14.28 4.87
N MET A 87 -14.97 12.96 5.07
CA MET A 87 -15.24 11.96 4.03
C MET A 87 -16.73 11.80 3.67
N ILE A 88 -17.63 12.49 4.38
CA ILE A 88 -19.04 12.59 3.96
C ILE A 88 -19.15 13.32 2.61
N ASP A 89 -18.27 14.29 2.38
CA ASP A 89 -18.20 14.97 1.09
C ASP A 89 -17.51 14.08 0.04
N MET A 90 -18.23 13.80 -1.04
CA MET A 90 -17.77 12.90 -2.11
C MET A 90 -16.50 13.42 -2.79
N SER A 91 -16.35 14.75 -2.93
CA SER A 91 -15.16 15.32 -3.57
C SER A 91 -13.91 15.07 -2.73
N THR A 92 -14.03 15.20 -1.40
CA THR A 92 -12.98 14.91 -0.42
C THR A 92 -12.62 13.42 -0.42
N ALA A 93 -13.61 12.53 -0.40
CA ALA A 93 -13.38 11.09 -0.45
C ALA A 93 -12.71 10.66 -1.77
N HIS A 94 -13.13 11.25 -2.89
CA HIS A 94 -12.54 10.96 -4.19
C HIS A 94 -11.09 11.45 -4.27
N ALA A 95 -10.81 12.67 -3.84
CA ALA A 95 -9.45 13.21 -3.79
C ALA A 95 -8.54 12.33 -2.93
N TRP A 96 -9.02 11.88 -1.77
CA TRP A 96 -8.26 10.98 -0.91
C TRP A 96 -7.90 9.66 -1.61
N VAL A 97 -8.84 9.05 -2.33
CA VAL A 97 -8.58 7.82 -3.11
C VAL A 97 -7.59 8.08 -4.24
N GLN A 98 -7.73 9.20 -4.96
CA GLN A 98 -6.81 9.60 -6.03
C GLN A 98 -5.39 9.82 -5.53
N ASP A 99 -5.23 10.43 -4.36
CA ASP A 99 -3.91 10.78 -3.84
C ASP A 99 -3.25 9.61 -3.11
N HIS A 100 -4.02 8.80 -2.37
CA HIS A 100 -3.46 7.83 -1.42
C HIS A 100 -3.59 6.36 -1.82
N VAL A 101 -4.46 6.04 -2.78
CA VAL A 101 -4.74 4.65 -3.18
C VAL A 101 -4.29 4.41 -4.61
N LEU A 102 -4.81 5.19 -5.56
CA LEU A 102 -4.58 4.98 -6.99
C LEU A 102 -3.09 4.95 -7.40
N PRO A 103 -2.18 5.76 -6.82
CA PRO A 103 -0.77 5.73 -7.20
C PRO A 103 -0.10 4.39 -6.93
N TYR A 104 -0.67 3.58 -6.04
CA TYR A 104 -0.13 2.27 -5.66
C TYR A 104 -0.83 1.11 -6.36
N LEU A 105 -2.00 1.33 -6.97
CA LEU A 105 -2.73 0.28 -7.71
C LEU A 105 -2.26 0.12 -9.15
N SER A 106 -1.68 1.16 -9.74
CA SER A 106 -1.29 1.19 -11.15
C SER A 106 0.23 1.18 -11.27
N CYS A 107 0.81 0.07 -11.71
CA CYS A 107 2.24 -0.07 -12.05
C CYS A 107 3.24 -0.03 -10.90
N THR A 108 2.79 -0.14 -9.65
CA THR A 108 3.68 -0.31 -8.50
C THR A 108 3.53 -1.72 -7.94
N ASP A 109 4.62 -2.32 -7.48
CA ASP A 109 4.60 -3.61 -6.78
C ASP A 109 4.14 -3.47 -5.31
N THR A 110 3.36 -2.44 -4.98
CA THR A 110 2.77 -2.20 -3.67
C THR A 110 1.33 -2.67 -3.65
N ARG A 111 1.01 -3.66 -2.81
CA ARG A 111 -0.30 -4.35 -2.84
C ARG A 111 -1.24 -3.83 -1.75
N ILE A 112 -1.97 -2.74 -2.02
CA ILE A 112 -3.07 -2.31 -1.14
C ILE A 112 -4.30 -3.20 -1.41
N THR A 113 -4.77 -3.96 -0.40
CA THR A 113 -5.90 -4.89 -0.57
C THR A 113 -7.16 -4.50 0.21
N TYR A 114 -7.03 -3.67 1.24
CA TYR A 114 -8.18 -3.16 2.01
C TYR A 114 -8.00 -1.70 2.41
N ILE A 115 -9.13 -1.00 2.48
CA ILE A 115 -9.25 0.35 3.04
C ILE A 115 -10.17 0.27 4.25
N THR A 116 -9.72 0.81 5.37
CA THR A 116 -10.49 0.94 6.62
C THR A 116 -11.03 2.36 6.74
N ALA A 117 -12.32 2.47 7.05
CA ALA A 117 -13.00 3.74 7.30
C ALA A 117 -13.15 3.92 8.82
N GLY A 118 -12.10 4.44 9.45
CA GLY A 118 -12.04 4.61 10.90
C GLY A 118 -11.29 3.49 11.58
N ASN A 119 -10.76 3.83 12.75
CA ASN A 119 -10.12 2.92 13.69
C ASN A 119 -10.10 3.54 15.08
#